data_AF-A0A917LUQ4-F1
#
_entry.id   AF-A0A917LUQ4-F1
#
_cell.length_a   1.000
_cell.length_b   1.000
_cell.length_c   1.000
_cell.angle_alpha   90.00
_cell.angle_beta   90.00
_cell.angle_gamma   90.00
#
_symmetry.space_group_name_H-M   'P 1'
#
loop_
_entity.id
_entity.type
_entity.pdbx_description
1 polymer ?
#
loop_
_entity_poly.entity_id
_entity_poly.type
_entity_poly.pdbx_seq_one_letter_code
_entity_poly.pdbx_strand_id
1 'polypeptide(L)'
;MQTSSFRLLNAATYAAERLLADAIHDEHVSVDAVVVLDALIDHLGTGGAADLETVSAEAQLTCEQFRRALSSLDALGYLAELAEHIPSVAGLRAAALRTAA
;
A
#
# COMPACT_ATOMS: atom_id res chain seq x y z
N MET A 1 23.03 19.97 -4.59
CA MET A 1 22.90 18.86 -3.62
C MET A 1 21.43 18.49 -3.53
N GLN A 2 20.99 17.46 -4.25
CA GLN A 2 19.57 17.07 -4.38
C GLN A 2 19.40 15.54 -4.33
N THR A 3 20.30 14.86 -3.60
CA THR A 3 20.47 13.39 -3.64
C THR A 3 19.74 12.65 -2.53
N SER A 4 19.42 13.31 -1.41
CA SER A 4 18.89 12.62 -0.22
C SER A 4 17.43 12.19 -0.42
N SER A 5 16.57 13.07 -0.95
CA SER A 5 15.14 12.76 -1.14
C SER A 5 14.90 11.71 -2.23
N PHE A 6 15.69 11.73 -3.31
CA PHE A 6 15.58 10.75 -4.39
C PHE A 6 16.05 9.35 -3.98
N ARG A 7 17.10 9.26 -3.14
CA ARG A 7 17.57 7.97 -2.60
C ARG A 7 16.60 7.35 -1.60
N LEU A 8 15.96 8.19 -0.77
CA LEU A 8 14.94 7.74 0.17
C LEU A 8 13.69 7.24 -0.56
N LEU A 9 13.27 7.93 -1.62
CA LEU A 9 12.16 7.48 -2.48
C LEU A 9 12.46 6.13 -3.14
N ASN A 10 13.66 5.96 -3.72
CA ASN A 10 14.04 4.69 -4.34
C ASN A 10 14.12 3.52 -3.34
N ALA A 11 14.60 3.77 -2.12
CA ALA A 11 14.64 2.75 -1.07
C ALA A 11 13.23 2.34 -0.61
N ALA A 12 12.33 3.31 -0.51
CA ALA A 12 10.92 3.10 -0.22
C ALA A 12 10.22 2.29 -1.33
N THR A 13 10.40 2.68 -2.60
CA THR A 13 9.84 1.94 -3.74
C THR A 13 10.38 0.51 -3.80
N TYR A 14 11.68 0.32 -3.59
CA TYR A 14 12.27 -1.01 -3.54
C TYR A 14 11.71 -1.89 -2.41
N ALA A 15 11.54 -1.32 -1.21
CA ALA A 15 10.93 -2.04 -0.09
C ALA A 15 9.47 -2.43 -0.40
N ALA A 16 8.74 -1.55 -1.07
CA ALA A 16 7.36 -1.79 -1.47
C ALA A 16 7.24 -2.87 -2.57
N GLU A 17 8.09 -2.83 -3.60
CA GLU A 17 8.19 -3.89 -4.62
C GLU A 17 8.56 -5.25 -4.02
N ARG A 18 9.47 -5.26 -3.04
CA ARG A 18 9.81 -6.48 -2.30
C ARG A 18 8.59 -7.04 -1.56
N LEU A 19 7.84 -6.19 -0.88
CA LEU A 19 6.62 -6.60 -0.18
C LEU A 19 5.55 -7.13 -1.13
N LEU A 20 5.40 -6.55 -2.33
CA LEU A 20 4.51 -7.07 -3.36
C LEU A 20 4.95 -8.46 -3.83
N ALA A 21 6.24 -8.66 -4.09
CA ALA A 21 6.78 -9.96 -4.46
C ALA A 21 6.52 -11.01 -3.36
N ASP A 22 6.73 -10.64 -2.09
CA ASP A 22 6.44 -11.50 -0.94
C ASP A 22 4.93 -11.82 -0.87
N ALA A 23 4.06 -10.83 -1.07
CA ALA A 23 2.61 -10.99 -1.05
C ALA A 23 2.07 -11.85 -2.19
N ILE A 24 2.66 -11.79 -3.39
CA ILE A 24 2.30 -12.64 -4.54
C ILE A 24 2.55 -14.13 -4.23
N HIS A 25 3.53 -14.42 -3.37
CA HIS A 25 3.94 -15.78 -3.03
C HIS A 25 3.36 -16.28 -1.70
N ASP A 26 2.64 -15.44 -0.95
CA ASP A 26 2.01 -15.82 0.31
C ASP A 26 0.59 -16.36 0.06
N GLU A 27 0.35 -17.62 0.45
CA GLU A 27 -0.95 -18.28 0.33
C GLU A 27 -2.06 -17.66 1.20
N HIS A 28 -1.69 -16.86 2.21
CA HIS A 28 -2.62 -16.16 3.10
C HIS A 28 -3.06 -14.80 2.53
N VAL A 29 -2.39 -14.31 1.49
CA VAL A 29 -2.74 -13.06 0.82
C VAL A 29 -3.71 -13.35 -0.32
N SER A 30 -4.86 -12.68 -0.30
CA SER A 30 -5.83 -12.81 -1.40
C SER A 30 -5.36 -12.05 -2.65
N VAL A 31 -5.85 -12.47 -3.82
CA VAL A 31 -5.59 -11.76 -5.09
C VAL A 31 -6.00 -10.28 -4.99
N ASP A 32 -7.16 -9.99 -4.38
CA ASP A 32 -7.62 -8.62 -4.16
C ASP A 32 -6.63 -7.81 -3.30
N ALA A 33 -6.01 -8.45 -2.29
CA ALA A 33 -5.00 -7.82 -1.45
C ALA A 33 -3.70 -7.55 -2.21
N VAL A 34 -3.26 -8.45 -3.09
CA VAL A 34 -2.14 -8.20 -4.00
C VAL A 34 -2.42 -7.02 -4.93
N VAL A 35 -3.61 -6.95 -5.53
CA VAL A 35 -4.01 -5.86 -6.43
C VAL A 35 -4.04 -4.51 -5.70
N VAL A 36 -4.48 -4.48 -4.43
CA VAL A 36 -4.43 -3.26 -3.62
C VAL A 36 -3.00 -2.84 -3.31
N LEU A 37 -2.11 -3.79 -3.01
CA LEU A 37 -0.68 -3.52 -2.78
C LEU A 37 -0.03 -2.93 -4.04
N ASP A 38 -0.30 -3.51 -5.21
CA ASP A 38 0.21 -3.06 -6.50
C ASP A 38 -0.25 -1.61 -6.80
N ALA A 39 -1.55 -1.33 -6.68
CA ALA A 39 -2.09 0.02 -6.86
C ALA A 39 -1.49 1.04 -5.87
N LEU A 40 -1.28 0.64 -4.60
CA LEU A 40 -0.61 1.50 -3.63
C LEU A 40 0.83 1.83 -4.06
N ILE A 41 1.57 0.86 -4.56
CA ILE A 41 2.97 1.03 -4.98
C ILE A 41 3.07 1.94 -6.19
N ASP A 42 2.22 1.71 -7.20
CA ASP A 42 2.16 2.54 -8.39
C ASP A 42 1.84 4.00 -8.03
N HIS A 43 0.84 4.22 -7.18
CA HIS A 43 0.47 5.56 -6.72
C HIS A 43 1.60 6.24 -5.94
N LEU A 44 2.32 5.50 -5.10
CA LEU A 44 3.50 6.01 -4.38
C LEU A 44 4.65 6.36 -5.33
N GLY A 45 4.82 5.62 -6.42
CA GLY A 45 5.78 5.90 -7.49
C GLY A 45 5.53 7.23 -8.21
N THR A 46 4.28 7.70 -8.25
CA THR A 46 3.93 9.01 -8.86
C THR A 46 4.24 10.21 -7.96
N GLY A 47 4.61 9.99 -6.69
CA GLY A 47 4.82 11.05 -5.71
C GLY A 47 3.52 11.73 -5.24
N GLY A 48 2.36 11.15 -5.57
CA GLY A 48 1.04 11.60 -5.11
C GLY A 48 0.82 11.35 -3.62
N ALA A 49 -0.05 12.16 -3.00
CA ALA A 49 -0.57 11.83 -1.68
C ALA A 49 -1.47 10.60 -1.83
N ALA A 50 -1.19 9.52 -1.09
CA ALA A 50 -1.99 8.30 -1.13
C ALA A 50 -3.41 8.57 -0.63
N ASP A 51 -4.34 8.68 -1.57
CA ASP A 51 -5.76 8.90 -1.32
C ASP A 51 -6.54 7.63 -1.61
N LEU A 52 -7.41 7.24 -0.67
CA LEU A 52 -8.10 5.95 -0.69
C LEU A 52 -9.06 5.82 -1.89
N GLU A 53 -9.68 6.91 -2.32
CA GLU A 53 -10.58 6.89 -3.48
C GLU A 53 -9.79 6.61 -4.76
N THR A 54 -8.63 7.24 -4.93
CA THR A 54 -7.75 7.05 -6.09
C THR A 54 -7.24 5.61 -6.16
N VAL A 55 -6.68 5.09 -5.06
CA VAL A 55 -6.16 3.71 -4.99
C VAL A 55 -7.28 2.68 -5.20
N SER A 56 -8.49 2.94 -4.69
CA SER A 56 -9.62 2.04 -4.89
C SER A 56 -10.08 1.99 -6.36
N ALA A 57 -10.02 3.13 -7.05
CA ALA A 57 -10.35 3.21 -8.47
C ALA A 57 -9.31 2.51 -9.34
N GLU A 58 -8.02 2.66 -9.01
CA GLU A 58 -6.91 1.97 -9.69
C GLU A 58 -6.97 0.45 -9.51
N ALA A 59 -7.30 0.00 -8.30
CA ALA A 59 -7.48 -1.42 -8.00
C ALA A 59 -8.71 -2.04 -8.69
N GLN A 60 -9.61 -1.24 -9.27
CA GLN A 60 -10.87 -1.68 -9.90
C GLN A 60 -11.74 -2.57 -8.99
N LEU A 61 -11.60 -2.40 -7.67
CA LEU A 61 -12.35 -3.14 -6.66
C LEU A 61 -13.59 -2.36 -6.24
N THR A 62 -14.63 -3.09 -5.83
CA THR A 62 -15.72 -2.45 -5.10
C THR A 62 -15.21 -1.90 -3.76
N CYS A 63 -15.87 -0.88 -3.21
CA CYS A 63 -15.49 -0.33 -1.90
C CYS A 63 -15.46 -1.39 -0.79
N GLU A 64 -16.31 -2.41 -0.85
CA GLU A 64 -16.33 -3.51 0.12
C GLU A 64 -15.11 -4.43 -0.03
N GLN A 65 -14.78 -4.84 -1.26
CA GLN A 65 -13.60 -5.66 -1.55
C GLN A 65 -12.31 -4.92 -1.17
N PHE A 66 -12.21 -3.65 -1.55
CA PHE A 66 -11.07 -2.80 -1.23
C PHE A 66 -10.84 -2.70 0.29
N ARG A 67 -11.89 -2.49 1.07
CA ARG A 67 -11.78 -2.45 2.54
C ARG A 67 -11.38 -3.81 3.13
N ARG A 68 -11.92 -4.91 2.63
CA ARG A 68 -11.53 -6.26 3.09
C ARG A 68 -10.06 -6.54 2.78
N ALA A 69 -9.62 -6.23 1.57
CA ALA A 69 -8.23 -6.35 1.14
C ALA A 69 -7.30 -5.51 2.03
N LEU A 70 -7.61 -4.23 2.25
CA LEU A 70 -6.83 -3.36 3.16
C LEU A 70 -6.78 -3.90 4.58
N SER A 71 -7.91 -4.37 5.12
CA SER A 71 -7.94 -4.96 6.46
C SER A 71 -7.11 -6.24 6.55
N SER A 72 -7.10 -7.05 5.49
CA SER A 72 -6.28 -8.26 5.42
C SER A 72 -4.79 -7.91 5.40
N LEU A 73 -4.39 -6.93 4.60
CA LEU A 73 -3.00 -6.47 4.53
C LEU A 73 -2.53 -5.85 5.84
N ASP A 74 -3.40 -5.16 6.56
CA ASP A 74 -3.08 -4.66 7.90
C ASP A 74 -2.87 -5.79 8.90
N ALA A 75 -3.77 -6.78 8.91
CA ALA A 75 -3.71 -7.93 9.81
C ALA A 75 -2.47 -8.79 9.57
N LEU A 76 -2.04 -8.91 8.30
CA LEU A 76 -0.82 -9.61 7.89
C LEU A 76 0.46 -8.77 8.09
N GLY A 77 0.33 -7.50 8.48
CA GLY A 77 1.47 -6.63 8.80
C GLY A 77 2.09 -5.89 7.60
N TYR A 78 1.66 -6.17 6.37
CA TYR A 78 2.18 -5.53 5.15
C TYR A 78 2.04 -4.00 5.19
N LEU A 79 0.90 -3.47 5.67
CA LEU A 79 0.70 -2.02 5.75
C LEU A 79 1.56 -1.37 6.85
N ALA A 80 1.89 -2.11 7.91
CA ALA A 80 2.75 -1.61 8.97
C ALA A 80 4.20 -1.54 8.48
N GLU A 81 4.69 -2.60 7.82
CA GLU A 81 6.04 -2.64 7.24
C GLU A 81 6.20 -1.57 6.15
N LEU A 82 5.20 -1.42 5.27
CA LEU A 82 5.22 -0.36 4.25
C LEU A 82 5.26 1.05 4.86
N ALA A 83 4.58 1.27 5.98
CA ALA A 83 4.58 2.56 6.69
C ALA A 83 5.92 2.89 7.36
N GLU A 84 6.75 1.90 7.71
CA GLU A 84 8.11 2.13 8.22
C GLU A 84 9.01 2.77 7.16
N HIS A 85 8.77 2.42 5.90
CA HIS A 85 9.52 2.94 4.76
C HIS A 85 8.87 4.19 4.16
N ILE A 86 7.55 4.31 4.28
CA ILE A 86 6.74 5.31 3.58
C ILE A 86 5.77 5.99 4.55
N PRO A 87 6.15 7.13 5.16
CA PRO A 87 5.33 7.79 6.18
C PRO A 87 3.93 8.21 5.70
N SER A 88 3.73 8.46 4.40
CA SER A 88 2.40 8.77 3.83
C SER A 88 1.42 7.61 3.94
N VAL A 89 1.91 6.36 3.98
CA VAL A 89 1.09 5.15 4.15
C VAL A 89 0.53 5.04 5.57
N ALA A 90 1.22 5.58 6.58
CA ALA A 90 0.70 5.62 7.95
C ALA A 90 -0.62 6.41 8.05
N GLY A 91 -0.75 7.50 7.29
CA GLY A 91 -1.98 8.29 7.18
C GLY A 91 -3.10 7.52 6.49
N LEU A 92 -2.79 6.82 5.40
CA LEU A 92 -3.73 5.98 4.65
C LEU A 92 -4.23 4.81 5.50
N ARG A 93 -3.32 4.14 6.22
CA ARG A 93 -3.63 3.08 7.19
C ARG A 93 -4.61 3.57 8.26
N ALA A 94 -4.34 4.74 8.87
CA ALA A 94 -5.21 5.32 9.88
C ALA A 94 -6.59 5.77 9.35
N ALA A 95 -6.67 6.21 8.09
CA ALA A 95 -7.94 6.55 7.44
C ALA A 95 -8.75 5.30 7.07
N ALA A 96 -8.10 4.27 6.54
CA ALA A 96 -8.71 2.99 6.18
C ALA A 96 -9.30 2.27 7.41
N LEU A 97 -8.53 2.20 8.50
CA LEU A 97 -8.94 1.51 9.73
C LEU A 97 -10.05 2.25 10.50
N ARG A 98 -10.08 3.59 10.47
CA ARG A 98 -11.19 4.36 11.05
C ARG A 98 -12.50 4.21 10.30
N THR A 99 -12.45 3.91 9.02
CA THR A 99 -13.64 3.72 8.18
C THR A 99 -14.22 2.30 8.32
N ALA A 100 -13.46 1.38 8.91
CA ALA A 100 -13.88 0.00 9.17
C ALA A 100 -14.56 -0.20 10.54
N ALA A 101 -14.46 0.77 11.46
CA ALA A 101 -15.07 0.79 12.79
C ALA A 101 -16.39 1.57 12.81
#